data_AF-K0CD43-F1
#
_entry.id   AF-K0CD43-F1
#
_cell.length_a   1.000
_cell.length_b   1.000
_cell.length_c   1.000
_cell.angle_alpha   90.00
_cell.angle_beta   90.00
_cell.angle_gamma   90.00
#
_symmetry.space_group_name_H-M   'P 1'
#
loop_
_entity.id
_entity.type
_entity.pdbx_description
1 polymer ?
#
loop_
_entity_poly.entity_id
_entity_poly.type
_entity_poly.pdbx_seq_one_letter_code
_entity_poly.pdbx_strand_id
1 'polypeptide(L)'
;MRRAVKAVVMGASWGGLNAFSTILAGLPARFPAAVLLVQHQHASADNRLAWLLSRYSTLPVRAPEDKEEILPGHVYVAPPGYHMLVNEDDTVALSTYRPVHFSRPSIDELFFSAGHAYGAALVGVLLTGANDDGSDGLDYIRRRGGHTLVQSPQSSEAPVMPEAAIIKGAAREVLDLERIGPYLADYLVGL
;
A
#
# COMPACT_ATOMS: atom_id res chain seq x y z
N MET A 1 -11.66 -11.57 -19.56
CA MET A 1 -10.88 -12.23 -18.49
C MET A 1 -10.22 -11.15 -17.65
N ARG A 2 -10.30 -11.20 -16.31
CA ARG A 2 -9.57 -10.26 -15.45
C ARG A 2 -8.07 -10.52 -15.62
N ARG A 3 -7.27 -9.45 -15.78
CA ARG A 3 -5.80 -9.56 -15.84
C ARG A 3 -5.30 -9.98 -14.47
N ALA A 4 -4.30 -10.85 -14.40
CA ALA A 4 -3.68 -11.25 -13.14
C ALA A 4 -3.07 -10.01 -12.45
N VAL A 5 -3.40 -9.83 -11.17
CA VAL A 5 -2.84 -8.76 -10.34
C VAL A 5 -1.38 -9.09 -10.04
N LYS A 6 -0.47 -8.16 -10.31
CA LYS A 6 0.96 -8.29 -10.00
C LYS A 6 1.28 -7.84 -8.57
N ALA A 7 0.68 -6.73 -8.14
CA ALA A 7 0.98 -6.12 -6.85
C ALA A 7 -0.25 -5.48 -6.19
N VAL A 8 -0.19 -5.39 -4.87
CA VAL A 8 -1.06 -4.58 -4.02
C VAL A 8 -0.18 -3.51 -3.36
N VAL A 9 -0.46 -2.24 -3.60
CA VAL A 9 0.19 -1.13 -2.88
C VAL A 9 -0.74 -0.60 -1.81
N MET A 10 -0.23 -0.35 -0.61
CA MET A 10 -1.03 0.23 0.48
C MET A 10 -0.32 1.40 1.18
N GLY A 11 -1.10 2.39 1.59
CA GLY A 11 -0.61 3.57 2.31
C GLY A 11 -1.40 3.84 3.58
N ALA A 12 -0.71 4.13 4.68
CA ALA A 12 -1.31 4.53 5.95
C ALA A 12 -0.44 5.55 6.72
N SER A 13 -1.05 6.20 7.70
CA SER A 13 -0.39 7.15 8.60
C SER A 13 -0.82 6.90 10.05
N TRP A 14 -1.47 7.85 10.72
CA TRP A 14 -2.02 7.68 12.07
C TRP A 14 -3.01 6.50 12.10
N GLY A 15 -2.74 5.51 12.97
CA GLY A 15 -3.50 4.24 13.04
C GLY A 15 -3.02 3.13 12.08
N GLY A 16 -2.01 3.40 11.27
CA GLY A 16 -1.56 2.48 10.22
C GLY A 16 -0.99 1.15 10.73
N LEU A 17 -0.35 1.11 11.91
CA LEU A 17 0.14 -0.16 12.48
C LEU A 17 -1.00 -1.14 12.72
N ASN A 18 -2.11 -0.68 13.30
CA ASN A 18 -3.30 -1.51 13.51
C ASN A 18 -3.89 -1.92 12.15
N ALA A 19 -4.01 -0.96 11.22
CA ALA A 19 -4.59 -1.22 9.90
C ALA A 19 -3.81 -2.29 9.11
N PHE A 20 -2.49 -2.14 9.00
CA PHE A 20 -1.64 -3.12 8.31
C PHE A 20 -1.68 -4.48 9.00
N SER A 21 -1.61 -4.52 10.34
CA SER A 21 -1.62 -5.78 11.09
C SER A 21 -2.91 -6.57 10.84
N THR A 22 -4.07 -5.89 10.87
CA THR A 22 -5.38 -6.49 10.60
C THR A 22 -5.49 -7.04 9.18
N ILE A 23 -5.05 -6.27 8.18
CA ILE A 23 -5.11 -6.69 6.77
C ILE A 23 -4.17 -7.88 6.53
N LEU A 24 -2.92 -7.78 6.99
CA LEU A 24 -1.90 -8.82 6.78
C LEU A 24 -2.26 -10.14 7.47
N ALA A 25 -2.95 -10.10 8.62
CA ALA A 25 -3.45 -11.29 9.30
C ALA A 25 -4.57 -12.01 8.51
N GLY A 26 -5.29 -11.27 7.66
CA GLY A 26 -6.32 -11.81 6.77
C GLY A 26 -5.79 -12.37 5.44
N LEU A 27 -4.50 -12.20 5.13
CA LEU A 27 -3.94 -12.68 3.85
C LEU A 27 -3.50 -14.15 3.92
N PRO A 28 -3.84 -14.97 2.91
CA PRO A 28 -3.45 -16.38 2.87
C PRO A 28 -1.95 -16.55 2.57
N ALA A 29 -1.35 -17.66 3.04
CA ALA A 29 0.07 -17.96 2.83
C ALA A 29 0.47 -18.13 1.35
N ARG A 30 -0.49 -18.39 0.46
CA ARG A 30 -0.29 -18.48 -0.99
C ARG A 30 -0.85 -17.27 -1.73
N PHE A 31 -0.69 -16.08 -1.15
CA PHE A 31 -1.14 -14.84 -1.80
C PHE A 31 -0.36 -14.61 -3.12
N PRO A 32 -1.04 -14.44 -4.27
CA PRO A 32 -0.40 -14.54 -5.59
C PRO A 32 0.30 -13.26 -6.05
N ALA A 33 0.14 -12.14 -5.34
CA ALA A 33 0.71 -10.84 -5.67
C ALA A 33 1.76 -10.40 -4.65
N ALA A 34 2.62 -9.47 -5.04
CA ALA A 34 3.47 -8.75 -4.09
C ALA A 34 2.63 -7.74 -3.32
N VAL A 35 3.05 -7.42 -2.10
CA VAL A 35 2.44 -6.37 -1.27
C VAL A 35 3.50 -5.32 -0.96
N LEU A 36 3.25 -4.06 -1.25
CA LEU A 36 4.16 -2.95 -0.95
C LEU A 36 3.44 -1.92 -0.07
N LEU A 37 4.05 -1.57 1.06
CA LEU A 37 3.45 -0.77 2.12
C LEU A 37 4.24 0.52 2.36
N VAL A 38 3.54 1.64 2.46
CA VAL A 38 4.08 2.91 2.97
C VAL A 38 3.35 3.28 4.25
N GLN A 39 4.12 3.46 5.32
CA GLN A 39 3.70 4.08 6.57
C GLN A 39 4.37 5.44 6.68
N HIS A 40 3.62 6.51 6.92
CA HIS A 40 4.24 7.77 7.33
C HIS A 40 4.99 7.57 8.65
N GLN A 41 6.29 7.84 8.60
CA GLN A 41 7.20 7.71 9.73
C GLN A 41 8.28 8.78 9.63
N HIS A 42 8.80 9.19 10.79
CA HIS A 42 9.90 10.14 10.83
C HIS A 42 11.17 9.52 10.23
N ALA A 43 12.02 10.31 9.57
CA ALA A 43 13.24 9.80 8.93
C ALA A 43 14.24 9.19 9.93
N SER A 44 14.18 9.59 11.21
CA SER A 44 14.98 9.02 12.30
C SER A 44 14.30 7.85 13.01
N ALA A 45 13.16 7.37 12.52
CA ALA A 45 12.50 6.23 13.12
C ALA A 45 13.36 4.97 12.97
N ASP A 46 13.32 4.10 13.98
CA ASP A 46 13.93 2.79 13.87
C ASP A 46 13.24 2.01 12.74
N ASN A 47 14.02 1.37 11.86
CA ASN A 47 13.50 0.52 10.78
C ASN A 47 12.98 -0.83 11.31
N ARG A 48 12.03 -0.79 12.25
CA ARG A 48 11.45 -1.96 12.95
C ARG A 48 10.05 -2.31 12.47
N LEU A 49 9.42 -1.47 11.65
CA LEU A 49 8.03 -1.69 11.23
C LEU A 49 7.86 -3.02 10.49
N ALA A 50 8.79 -3.37 9.59
CA ALA A 50 8.76 -4.66 8.89
C ALA A 50 8.78 -5.84 9.87
N TRP A 51 9.65 -5.79 10.88
CA TRP A 51 9.73 -6.81 11.93
C TRP A 51 8.48 -6.85 12.81
N LEU A 52 7.87 -5.70 13.12
CA LEU A 52 6.61 -5.67 13.87
C LEU A 52 5.49 -6.35 13.08
N LEU A 53 5.34 -6.00 11.80
CA LEU A 53 4.31 -6.52 10.91
C LEU A 53 4.52 -8.00 10.55
N SER A 54 5.76 -8.49 10.53
CA SER A 54 6.05 -9.91 10.28
C SER A 54 5.42 -10.85 11.31
N ARG A 55 5.07 -10.34 12.50
CA ARG A 55 4.40 -11.12 13.56
C ARG A 55 2.91 -11.33 13.30
N TYR A 56 2.34 -10.59 12.35
CA TYR A 56 0.92 -10.62 12.00
C TYR A 56 0.67 -11.19 10.60
N SER A 57 1.71 -11.52 9.83
CA SER A 57 1.57 -12.04 8.48
C SER A 57 2.08 -13.48 8.37
N THR A 58 1.44 -14.26 7.50
CA THR A 58 1.99 -15.55 7.05
C THR A 58 2.97 -15.39 5.90
N LEU A 59 2.97 -14.23 5.23
CA LEU A 59 3.89 -13.88 4.16
C LEU A 59 5.21 -13.34 4.74
N PRO A 60 6.36 -13.55 4.08
CA PRO A 60 7.61 -12.90 4.47
C PRO A 60 7.49 -11.37 4.37
N VAL A 61 7.74 -10.69 5.50
CA VAL A 61 7.71 -9.22 5.58
C VAL A 61 9.12 -8.68 5.77
N ARG A 62 9.56 -7.76 4.91
CA ARG A 62 10.88 -7.11 5.02
C ARG A 62 10.87 -5.67 4.49
N ALA A 63 11.88 -4.90 4.85
CA ALA A 63 12.21 -3.69 4.11
C ALA A 63 13.07 -4.09 2.89
N PRO A 64 12.78 -3.58 1.68
CA PRO A 64 13.57 -3.91 0.50
C PRO A 64 14.92 -3.19 0.48
N GLU A 65 15.87 -3.75 -0.25
CA GLU A 65 17.06 -3.06 -0.73
C GLU A 65 16.79 -2.32 -2.05
N ASP A 66 17.62 -1.33 -2.39
CA ASP A 66 17.52 -0.67 -3.71
C ASP A 66 17.81 -1.68 -4.83
N LYS A 67 16.99 -1.63 -5.88
CA LYS A 67 17.03 -2.56 -7.03
C LYS A 67 16.71 -4.01 -6.72
N GLU A 68 16.17 -4.30 -5.54
CA GLU A 68 15.67 -5.63 -5.20
C GLU A 68 14.46 -6.00 -6.08
N GLU A 69 14.43 -7.26 -6.54
CA GLU A 69 13.30 -7.82 -7.29
C GLU A 69 12.03 -7.91 -6.43
N ILE A 70 10.90 -7.51 -7.01
CA ILE A 70 9.57 -7.57 -6.39
C ILE A 70 8.97 -8.95 -6.66
N LEU A 71 8.92 -9.78 -5.61
CA LEU A 71 8.44 -11.14 -5.70
C LEU A 71 6.98 -11.27 -5.24
N PRO A 72 6.15 -12.09 -5.91
CA PRO A 72 4.82 -12.42 -5.42
C PRO A 72 4.90 -13.15 -4.06
N GLY A 73 3.84 -13.02 -3.25
CA GLY A 73 3.77 -13.65 -1.93
C GLY A 73 4.73 -13.05 -0.90
N HIS A 74 5.22 -11.84 -1.14
CA HIS A 74 6.09 -11.09 -0.22
C HIS A 74 5.48 -9.75 0.15
N VAL A 75 5.82 -9.26 1.34
CA VAL A 75 5.43 -7.94 1.83
C VAL A 75 6.67 -7.06 2.00
N TYR A 76 6.68 -5.94 1.30
CA TYR A 76 7.74 -4.94 1.32
C TYR A 76 7.28 -3.70 2.06
N VAL A 77 8.03 -3.28 3.06
CA VAL A 77 7.73 -2.09 3.87
C VAL A 77 8.74 -1.00 3.55
N ALA A 78 8.26 0.16 3.11
CA ALA A 78 9.14 1.29 2.81
C ALA A 78 10.00 1.65 4.02
N PRO A 79 11.35 1.70 3.87
CA PRO A 79 12.22 2.09 4.97
C PRO A 79 12.08 3.60 5.27
N PRO A 80 12.31 4.02 6.52
CA PRO A 80 12.28 5.43 6.88
C PRO A 80 13.38 6.19 6.12
N GLY A 81 13.07 7.43 5.70
CA GLY A 81 14.06 8.27 5.04
C GLY A 81 14.27 7.98 3.55
N TYR A 82 13.49 7.08 2.93
CA TYR A 82 13.45 6.86 1.48
C TYR A 82 12.01 6.86 0.95
N HIS A 83 11.81 7.34 -0.27
CA HIS A 83 10.63 6.97 -1.05
C HIS A 83 10.86 5.59 -1.65
N MET A 84 9.90 4.68 -1.46
CA MET A 84 9.91 3.37 -2.10
C MET A 84 9.11 3.47 -3.39
N LEU A 85 9.77 3.22 -4.52
CA LEU A 85 9.22 3.30 -5.87
C LEU A 85 9.24 1.93 -6.54
N VAL A 86 8.45 1.78 -7.60
CA VAL A 86 8.45 0.59 -8.47
C VAL A 86 8.98 0.95 -9.85
N ASN A 87 9.98 0.21 -10.34
CA ASN A 87 10.49 0.31 -11.70
C ASN A 87 9.70 -0.61 -12.66
N GLU A 88 9.74 -0.33 -13.96
CA GLU A 88 9.04 -1.16 -14.98
C GLU A 88 9.62 -2.58 -15.12
N ASP A 89 10.84 -2.81 -14.66
CA ASP A 89 11.54 -4.10 -14.66
C ASP A 89 11.25 -4.96 -13.41
N ASP A 90 10.15 -4.66 -12.69
CA ASP A 90 9.73 -5.38 -11.49
C ASP A 90 10.75 -5.28 -10.32
N THR A 91 11.49 -4.17 -10.22
CA THR A 91 12.40 -3.89 -9.10
C THR A 91 11.97 -2.69 -8.24
N VAL A 92 12.38 -2.69 -6.98
CA VAL A 92 12.24 -1.54 -6.08
C VAL A 92 13.28 -0.47 -6.42
N ALA A 93 12.89 0.81 -6.32
CA ALA A 93 13.82 1.94 -6.26
C ALA A 93 13.68 2.67 -4.94
N LEU A 94 14.79 2.95 -4.25
CA LEU A 94 14.82 3.76 -3.04
C LEU A 94 15.37 5.16 -3.33
N SER A 95 14.51 6.16 -3.25
CA SER A 95 14.86 7.55 -3.58
C SER A 95 15.00 8.43 -2.34
N THR A 96 16.03 9.26 -2.33
CA THR A 96 16.26 10.31 -1.32
C THR A 96 15.82 11.69 -1.80
N TYR A 97 14.93 11.75 -2.79
CA TYR A 97 14.34 13.01 -3.27
C TYR A 97 13.60 13.76 -2.14
N ARG A 98 13.24 15.02 -2.40
CA ARG A 98 12.65 15.89 -1.38
C ARG A 98 11.37 15.28 -0.81
N PRO A 99 11.10 15.41 0.50
CA PRO A 99 9.86 14.94 1.10
C PRO A 99 8.62 15.50 0.39
N VAL A 100 7.56 14.70 0.35
CA VAL A 100 6.22 15.06 -0.16
C VAL A 100 5.28 15.10 1.04
N HIS A 101 4.48 16.17 1.18
CA HIS A 101 3.71 16.45 2.39
C HIS A 101 4.53 16.34 3.70
N PHE A 102 5.81 16.76 3.65
CA PHE A 102 6.79 16.65 4.75
C PHE A 102 7.13 15.21 5.18
N SER A 103 6.69 14.19 4.44
CA SER A 103 6.97 12.77 4.70
C SER A 103 7.92 12.17 3.68
N ARG A 104 8.77 11.27 4.17
CA ARG A 104 9.58 10.35 3.36
C ARG A 104 9.76 9.05 4.16
N PRO A 105 8.98 8.00 3.84
CA PRO A 105 8.27 7.75 2.57
C PRO A 105 6.96 8.53 2.38
N SER A 106 6.57 8.71 1.11
CA SER A 106 5.27 9.26 0.68
C SER A 106 4.46 8.17 -0.02
N ILE A 107 3.16 8.17 0.18
CA ILE A 107 2.22 7.17 -0.37
C ILE A 107 2.02 7.44 -1.85
N ASP A 108 1.82 8.69 -2.25
CA ASP A 108 1.64 9.12 -3.63
C ASP A 108 2.79 8.66 -4.53
N GLU A 109 4.04 8.82 -4.08
CA GLU A 109 5.23 8.41 -4.84
C GLU A 109 5.24 6.90 -5.14
N LEU A 110 4.86 6.05 -4.16
CA LEU A 110 4.69 4.62 -4.40
C LEU A 110 3.53 4.37 -5.37
N PHE A 111 2.40 5.03 -5.17
CA PHE A 111 1.20 4.80 -5.96
C PHE A 111 1.36 5.25 -7.43
N PHE A 112 2.02 6.37 -7.68
CA PHE A 112 2.34 6.84 -9.03
C PHE A 112 3.28 5.88 -9.75
N SER A 113 4.40 5.51 -9.13
CA SER A 113 5.38 4.61 -9.75
C SER A 113 4.81 3.22 -10.01
N ALA A 114 4.09 2.64 -9.05
CA ALA A 114 3.41 1.36 -9.23
C ALA A 114 2.29 1.44 -10.28
N GLY A 115 1.48 2.52 -10.28
CA GLY A 115 0.42 2.73 -11.26
C GLY A 115 0.96 2.90 -12.68
N HIS A 116 2.16 3.44 -12.82
CA HIS A 116 2.88 3.55 -14.08
C HIS A 116 3.27 2.15 -14.58
N ALA A 117 4.00 1.39 -13.75
CA ALA A 117 4.54 0.07 -14.07
C ALA A 117 3.45 -1.00 -14.31
N TYR A 118 2.39 -0.99 -13.50
CA TYR A 118 1.41 -2.10 -13.47
C TYR A 118 0.07 -1.79 -14.13
N GLY A 119 -0.37 -0.54 -14.17
CA GLY A 119 -1.67 -0.13 -14.68
C GLY A 119 -2.81 -1.02 -14.17
N ALA A 120 -3.56 -1.65 -15.08
CA ALA A 120 -4.69 -2.52 -14.73
C ALA A 120 -4.34 -3.82 -13.96
N ALA A 121 -3.05 -4.13 -13.78
CA ALA A 121 -2.58 -5.25 -12.96
C ALA A 121 -2.27 -4.85 -11.51
N LEU A 122 -2.68 -3.65 -11.07
CA LEU A 122 -2.43 -3.12 -9.73
C LEU A 122 -3.71 -3.04 -8.91
N VAL A 123 -3.58 -3.30 -7.61
CA VAL A 123 -4.55 -2.88 -6.59
C VAL A 123 -3.92 -1.82 -5.69
N GLY A 124 -4.57 -0.67 -5.54
CA GLY A 124 -4.19 0.37 -4.58
C GLY A 124 -5.13 0.39 -3.38
N VAL A 125 -4.59 0.54 -2.17
CA VAL A 125 -5.36 0.57 -0.92
C VAL A 125 -4.95 1.76 -0.08
N LEU A 126 -5.83 2.74 0.10
CA LEU A 126 -5.56 3.87 0.99
C LEU A 126 -6.28 3.69 2.33
N LEU A 127 -5.51 3.75 3.41
CA LEU A 127 -5.95 3.46 4.77
C LEU A 127 -5.97 4.75 5.60
N THR A 128 -6.25 4.60 6.89
CA THR A 128 -6.33 5.67 7.89
C THR A 128 -5.09 6.58 7.94
N GLY A 129 -5.33 7.88 8.13
CA GLY A 129 -4.31 8.91 8.26
C GLY A 129 -4.84 10.34 8.34
N ALA A 130 -3.96 11.26 8.71
CA ALA A 130 -4.29 12.63 9.12
C ALA A 130 -3.98 13.73 8.07
N ASN A 131 -3.63 13.38 6.84
CA ASN A 131 -3.43 14.31 5.72
C ASN A 131 -4.09 13.78 4.44
N ASP A 132 -3.66 14.20 3.25
CA ASP A 132 -4.24 13.80 1.96
C ASP A 132 -3.26 13.03 1.05
N ASP A 133 -2.06 12.70 1.54
CA ASP A 133 -1.06 11.91 0.79
C ASP A 133 -1.64 10.53 0.45
N GLY A 134 -1.44 10.12 -0.79
CA GLY A 134 -1.95 8.89 -1.37
C GLY A 134 -3.27 9.07 -2.11
N SER A 135 -3.97 10.19 -1.93
CA SER A 135 -5.24 10.44 -2.62
C SER A 135 -5.07 10.67 -4.11
N ASP A 136 -4.05 11.43 -4.53
CA ASP A 136 -3.73 11.68 -5.94
C ASP A 136 -3.15 10.44 -6.62
N GLY A 137 -2.29 9.73 -5.92
CA GLY A 137 -1.73 8.44 -6.35
C GLY A 137 -2.82 7.39 -6.53
N LEU A 138 -3.82 7.34 -5.66
CA LEU A 138 -4.91 6.38 -5.78
C LEU A 138 -5.82 6.72 -6.97
N ASP A 139 -6.13 8.01 -7.21
CA ASP A 139 -6.84 8.43 -8.42
C ASP A 139 -6.05 8.06 -9.68
N TYR A 140 -4.72 8.25 -9.65
CA TYR A 140 -3.85 7.84 -10.75
C TYR A 140 -3.93 6.33 -11.03
N ILE A 141 -3.84 5.48 -10.00
CA ILE A 141 -4.02 4.02 -10.14
C ILE A 141 -5.37 3.71 -10.79
N ARG A 142 -6.45 4.35 -10.32
CA ARG A 142 -7.80 4.18 -10.88
C ARG A 142 -7.85 4.55 -12.36
N ARG A 143 -7.31 5.71 -12.74
CA ARG A 143 -7.29 6.20 -14.14
C ARG A 143 -6.44 5.31 -15.05
N ARG A 144 -5.45 4.62 -14.50
CA ARG A 144 -4.63 3.61 -15.20
C ARG A 144 -5.32 2.24 -15.31
N GLY A 145 -6.55 2.12 -14.82
CA GLY A 145 -7.37 0.91 -14.87
C GLY A 145 -7.13 -0.05 -13.71
N GLY A 146 -6.32 0.33 -12.73
CA GLY A 146 -6.12 -0.44 -11.51
C GLY A 146 -7.39 -0.49 -10.64
N HIS A 147 -7.42 -1.42 -9.70
CA HIS A 147 -8.49 -1.54 -8.72
C HIS A 147 -8.13 -0.75 -7.46
N THR A 148 -9.07 0.00 -6.89
CA THR A 148 -8.76 0.92 -5.78
C THR A 148 -9.71 0.75 -4.62
N LEU A 149 -9.14 0.54 -3.43
CA LEU A 149 -9.83 0.33 -2.17
C LEU A 149 -9.51 1.49 -1.24
N VAL A 150 -10.50 1.95 -0.49
CA VAL A 150 -10.32 2.93 0.58
C VAL A 150 -10.89 2.38 1.88
N GLN A 151 -10.16 2.53 2.98
CA GLN A 151 -10.70 2.22 4.31
C GLN A 151 -11.89 3.14 4.60
N SER A 152 -12.99 2.56 5.07
CA SER A 152 -14.15 3.29 5.55
C SER A 152 -13.75 4.32 6.62
N PRO A 153 -14.10 5.61 6.47
CA PRO A 153 -13.83 6.64 7.47
C PRO A 153 -14.33 6.27 8.87
N GLN A 154 -15.43 5.50 8.96
CA GLN A 154 -16.00 5.04 10.23
C GLN A 154 -15.09 4.03 10.96
N SER A 155 -14.34 3.22 10.21
CA SER A 155 -13.38 2.26 10.76
C SER A 155 -11.96 2.84 10.88
N SER A 156 -11.77 4.11 10.52
CA SER A 156 -10.46 4.78 10.51
C SER A 156 -10.19 5.48 11.83
N GLU A 157 -8.96 5.37 12.35
CA GLU A 157 -8.55 6.10 13.55
C GLU A 157 -8.39 7.60 13.25
N ALA A 158 -7.80 7.92 12.09
CA ALA A 158 -7.81 9.23 11.46
C ALA A 158 -8.44 9.13 10.05
N PRO A 159 -9.56 9.82 9.77
CA PRO A 159 -10.31 9.63 8.53
C PRO A 159 -9.90 10.56 7.37
N VAL A 160 -8.97 11.51 7.58
CA VAL A 160 -8.65 12.56 6.60
C VAL A 160 -8.16 12.00 5.25
N MET A 161 -7.21 11.05 5.27
CA MET A 161 -6.69 10.43 4.04
C MET A 161 -7.78 9.66 3.27
N PRO A 162 -8.55 8.76 3.92
CA PRO A 162 -9.70 8.12 3.30
C PRO A 162 -10.74 9.09 2.71
N GLU A 163 -11.14 10.11 3.47
CA GLU A 163 -12.12 11.11 3.04
C GLU A 163 -11.65 11.86 1.80
N ALA A 164 -10.37 12.26 1.78
CA ALA A 164 -9.76 12.94 0.62
C ALA A 164 -9.83 12.08 -0.65
N ALA A 165 -9.53 10.79 -0.55
CA ALA A 165 -9.62 9.87 -1.69
C ALA A 165 -11.07 9.63 -2.16
N ILE A 166 -12.03 9.55 -1.23
CA ILE A 166 -13.46 9.40 -1.55
C ILE A 166 -13.97 10.65 -2.27
N ILE A 167 -13.70 11.84 -1.75
CA ILE A 167 -14.10 13.12 -2.35
C ILE A 167 -13.53 13.26 -3.77
N LYS A 168 -12.29 12.80 -3.98
CA LYS A 168 -11.62 12.82 -5.30
C LYS A 168 -12.23 11.81 -6.30
N GLY A 169 -13.07 10.89 -5.85
CA GLY A 169 -13.61 9.80 -6.68
C GLY A 169 -12.57 8.71 -6.98
N ALA A 170 -11.50 8.63 -6.19
CA ALA A 170 -10.41 7.66 -6.35
C ALA A 170 -10.82 6.25 -5.88
N ALA A 171 -11.77 6.14 -4.97
CA ALA A 171 -12.25 4.86 -4.43
C ALA A 171 -13.12 4.11 -5.44
N ARG A 172 -12.83 2.83 -5.68
CA ARG A 172 -13.76 1.91 -6.34
C ARG A 172 -14.62 1.16 -5.33
N GLU A 173 -14.01 0.74 -4.22
CA GLU A 173 -14.72 0.20 -3.06
C GLU A 173 -14.32 0.99 -1.82
N VAL A 174 -15.26 1.16 -0.90
CA VAL A 174 -15.02 1.66 0.45
C VAL A 174 -15.39 0.55 1.42
N LEU A 175 -14.43 0.08 2.20
CA LEU A 175 -14.57 -1.12 3.03
C LEU A 175 -14.12 -0.84 4.46
N ASP A 176 -14.84 -1.40 5.44
CA ASP A 176 -14.36 -1.44 6.82
C ASP A 176 -13.04 -2.23 6.90
N LEU A 177 -12.17 -1.83 7.84
CA LEU A 177 -10.81 -2.35 7.96
C LEU A 177 -10.75 -3.89 7.94
N GLU A 178 -11.62 -4.54 8.70
CA GLU A 178 -11.69 -5.99 8.86
C GLU A 178 -12.12 -6.72 7.57
N ARG A 179 -12.71 -5.99 6.61
CA ARG A 179 -13.15 -6.52 5.32
C ARG A 179 -12.08 -6.42 4.24
N ILE A 180 -11.08 -5.55 4.38
CA ILE A 180 -10.07 -5.30 3.34
C ILE A 180 -9.21 -6.55 3.09
N GLY A 181 -8.68 -7.18 4.14
CA GLY A 181 -7.87 -8.40 4.02
C GLY A 181 -8.61 -9.56 3.33
N PRO A 182 -9.81 -9.96 3.84
CA PRO A 182 -10.65 -10.96 3.18
C PRO A 182 -11.02 -10.59 1.74
N TYR A 183 -11.38 -9.33 1.47
CA TYR A 183 -11.69 -8.88 0.11
C TYR A 183 -10.51 -9.06 -0.84
N LEU A 184 -9.28 -8.73 -0.41
CA LEU A 184 -8.09 -8.94 -1.22
C LEU A 184 -7.84 -10.44 -1.48
N ALA A 185 -8.04 -11.29 -0.48
CA ALA A 185 -7.92 -12.73 -0.65
C ALA A 185 -8.91 -13.25 -1.70
N ASP A 186 -10.18 -12.90 -1.59
CA ASP A 186 -11.24 -13.32 -2.52
C ASP A 186 -11.00 -12.75 -3.92
N TYR A 187 -10.65 -11.46 -4.02
CA TYR A 187 -10.44 -10.76 -5.30
C TYR A 187 -9.29 -11.35 -6.12
N LEU A 188 -8.20 -11.79 -5.46
CA LEU A 188 -7.00 -12.29 -6.14
C LEU A 188 -6.95 -13.82 -6.26
N VAL A 189 -7.51 -14.55 -5.28
CA VAL A 189 -7.45 -16.03 -5.23
C VAL A 189 -8.73 -16.66 -5.78
N GLY A 190 -9.85 -15.92 -5.81
CA GLY A 190 -11.16 -16.45 -6.20
C GLY A 190 -11.78 -17.36 -5.14
N LEU A 191 -11.50 -17.07 -3.86
CA LEU A 191 -12.15 -17.71 -2.72
C LEU A 191 -13.57 -17.18 -2.52
#